data_AF-A0A242CHE7-F1
#
_entry.id   AF-A0A242CHE7-F1
#
_cell.length_a   1.000
_cell.length_b   1.000
_cell.length_c   1.000
_cell.angle_alpha   90.00
_cell.angle_beta   90.00
_cell.angle_gamma   90.00
#
_symmetry.space_group_name_H-M   'P 1'
#
loop_
_entity.id
_entity.type
_entity.pdbx_description
1 polymer ?
#
loop_
_entity_poly.entity_id
_entity_poly.type
_entity_poly.pdbx_seq_one_letter_code
_entity_poly.pdbx_strand_id
1 'polypeptide(L)'
;MSLEKEIEKIVEKKLEELQQPIQTIDHRPWIFTADVAEILGYTEEWVIKKFTKNQLFIEKKLIKKQGGQWNYKHPEFLQFVHDNF
;
A
#
# COMPACT_ATOMS: atom_id res chain seq x y z
N MET A 1 21.86 35.05 0.91
CA MET A 1 21.58 33.78 0.21
C MET A 1 20.52 34.07 -0.83
N SER A 2 20.66 33.59 -2.07
CA SER A 2 19.67 33.82 -3.15
C SER A 2 18.41 32.98 -2.88
N LEU A 3 17.24 33.52 -3.21
CA LEU A 3 15.95 32.80 -3.22
C LEU A 3 16.04 31.48 -4.00
N GLU A 4 16.90 31.43 -5.02
CA GLU A 4 17.15 30.24 -5.84
C GLU A 4 17.69 29.07 -5.00
N LYS A 5 18.59 29.36 -4.05
CA LYS A 5 19.17 28.34 -3.14
C LYS A 5 18.18 27.83 -2.10
N GLU A 6 17.17 28.64 -1.75
CA GLU A 6 16.10 28.21 -0.86
C GLU A 6 15.11 27.31 -1.60
N ILE A 7 14.81 27.62 -2.86
CA ILE A 7 13.95 26.77 -3.71
C ILE A 7 14.62 25.41 -3.96
N GLU A 8 15.90 25.37 -4.30
CA GLU A 8 16.65 24.12 -4.51
C GLU A 8 16.59 23.21 -3.27
N LYS A 9 16.80 23.77 -2.07
CA LYS A 9 16.71 23.01 -0.82
C LYS A 9 15.31 22.46 -0.54
N ILE A 10 14.27 23.22 -0.88
CA ILE A 10 12.88 22.76 -0.70
C ILE A 10 12.57 21.61 -1.67
N VAL A 11 13.06 21.71 -2.90
CA VAL A 11 12.87 20.67 -3.93
C VAL A 11 13.64 19.41 -3.58
N GLU A 12 14.92 19.51 -3.19
CA GLU A 12 15.73 18.37 -2.74
C GLU A 12 15.08 17.65 -1.56
N LYS A 13 14.63 18.41 -0.55
CA LYS A 13 13.98 17.84 0.63
C LYS A 13 12.69 17.08 0.27
N LYS A 14 11.87 17.63 -0.63
CA LYS A 14 10.67 16.93 -1.11
C LYS A 14 11.01 15.69 -1.95
N LEU A 15 12.12 15.72 -2.70
CA LEU A 15 12.56 14.59 -3.49
C LEU A 15 13.08 13.45 -2.60
N GLU A 16 13.78 13.77 -1.52
CA GLU A 16 14.23 12.81 -0.50
C GLU A 16 13.04 12.21 0.27
N GLU A 17 12.02 13.00 0.60
CA GLU A 17 10.78 12.51 1.23
C GLU A 17 9.99 11.56 0.31
N LEU A 18 10.09 11.74 -1.02
CA LEU A 18 9.45 10.89 -2.03
C LEU A 18 10.27 9.65 -2.40
N GLN A 19 11.59 9.66 -2.18
CA GLN A 19 12.48 8.51 -2.34
C GLN A 19 12.40 7.57 -1.13
N GLN A 20 11.18 7.20 -0.72
CA GLN A 20 11.04 6.03 0.13
C GLN A 20 11.66 4.82 -0.59
N PRO A 21 12.45 3.99 0.10
CA PRO A 21 13.06 2.82 -0.50
C PRO A 21 11.94 2.02 -1.15
N ILE A 22 12.08 1.75 -2.45
CA ILE A 22 11.22 0.83 -3.19
C ILE A 22 11.16 -0.43 -2.33
N GLN A 23 10.04 -0.62 -1.62
CA GLN A 23 9.82 -1.80 -0.80
C GLN A 23 10.08 -2.98 -1.72
N THR A 24 10.91 -3.92 -1.24
CA THR A 24 11.25 -5.18 -1.90
C THR A 24 10.07 -5.64 -2.74
N ILE A 25 10.25 -5.62 -4.06
CA ILE A 25 9.18 -5.94 -5.01
C ILE A 25 8.77 -7.37 -4.74
N ASP A 26 7.74 -7.55 -3.93
CA ASP A 26 7.21 -8.84 -3.61
C ASP A 26 6.51 -9.36 -4.86
N HIS A 27 7.18 -10.25 -5.60
CA HIS A 27 6.65 -10.78 -6.85
C HIS A 27 5.51 -11.78 -6.64
N ARG A 28 5.10 -12.06 -5.39
CA ARG A 28 3.95 -12.92 -5.11
C ARG A 28 2.68 -12.25 -5.67
N PRO A 29 1.91 -12.92 -6.53
CA PRO A 29 0.67 -12.35 -7.09
C PRO A 29 -0.42 -12.17 -6.03
N TRP A 30 -0.27 -12.84 -4.89
CA TRP A 30 -1.16 -12.77 -3.75
C TRP A 30 -0.33 -12.71 -2.47
N ILE A 31 -0.62 -11.72 -1.64
CA ILE A 31 0.00 -11.51 -0.33
C ILE A 31 -1.01 -11.74 0.78
N PHE A 32 -0.53 -12.05 1.98
CA PHE A 32 -1.37 -12.34 3.13
C PHE A 32 -1.78 -11.06 3.87
N THR A 33 -2.76 -11.18 4.77
CA THR A 33 -3.18 -10.08 5.65
C THR A 33 -1.99 -9.49 6.43
N ALA A 34 -1.06 -10.33 6.90
CA ALA A 34 0.13 -9.90 7.63
C ALA A 34 1.01 -8.96 6.79
N ASP A 35 1.27 -9.31 5.53
CA ASP A 35 2.06 -8.47 4.62
C ASP A 35 1.35 -7.12 4.39
N VAL A 36 0.04 -7.13 4.16
CA VAL A 36 -0.75 -5.89 3.97
C VAL A 36 -0.78 -5.04 5.24
N ALA A 37 -0.90 -5.67 6.39
CA ALA A 37 -0.89 -5.01 7.70
C ALA A 37 0.43 -4.29 7.95
N GLU A 38 1.55 -4.95 7.64
CA GLU A 38 2.89 -4.36 7.71
C GLU A 38 3.04 -3.19 6.75
N ILE A 39 2.67 -3.37 5.47
CA ILE A 39 2.81 -2.33 4.43
C ILE A 39 1.96 -1.09 4.75
N LEU A 40 0.74 -1.27 5.23
CA LEU A 40 -0.17 -0.17 5.56
C LEU A 40 0.03 0.39 6.98
N GLY A 41 0.85 -0.25 7.82
CA GLY A 41 1.07 0.15 9.21
C GLY A 41 -0.14 -0.06 10.13
N TYR A 42 -0.96 -1.08 9.87
CA TYR A 42 -2.14 -1.42 10.68
C TYR A 42 -2.08 -2.83 11.26
N THR A 43 -3.01 -3.20 12.13
CA THR A 43 -3.15 -4.58 12.61
C THR A 43 -3.88 -5.45 11.61
N GLU A 44 -3.58 -6.76 11.59
CA GLU A 44 -4.29 -7.72 10.72
C GLU A 44 -5.80 -7.71 10.93
N GLU A 45 -6.26 -7.59 12.18
CA GLU A 45 -7.69 -7.50 12.50
C GLU A 45 -8.34 -6.27 11.85
N TRP A 46 -7.65 -5.13 11.87
CA TRP A 46 -8.13 -3.91 11.24
C TRP A 46 -8.22 -4.07 9.73
N VAL A 47 -7.18 -4.63 9.09
CA VAL A 47 -7.13 -4.90 7.64
C VAL A 47 -8.30 -5.79 7.22
N ILE A 48 -8.54 -6.89 7.95
CA ILE A 48 -9.66 -7.80 7.68
C ILE A 48 -10.99 -7.04 7.79
N LYS A 49 -11.23 -6.36 8.92
CA LYS A 49 -12.48 -5.63 9.14
C LYS A 49 -12.73 -4.55 8.09
N LYS A 50 -11.67 -3.85 7.66
CA LYS A 50 -11.76 -2.73 6.72
C LYS A 50 -12.01 -3.20 5.28
N PHE A 51 -11.24 -4.16 4.80
CA PHE A 51 -11.20 -4.49 3.38
C PHE A 51 -12.04 -5.70 3.00
N THR A 52 -12.19 -6.69 3.88
CA THR A 52 -12.90 -7.94 3.52
C THR A 52 -14.41 -7.85 3.69
N LYS A 53 -14.91 -6.77 4.32
CA LYS A 53 -16.36 -6.49 4.44
C LYS A 53 -16.91 -5.68 3.27
N ASN A 54 -16.04 -4.99 2.53
CA ASN A 54 -16.48 -4.12 1.45
C ASN A 54 -16.55 -4.93 0.13
N GLN A 55 -17.77 -5.05 -0.38
CA GLN A 55 -18.11 -5.83 -1.57
C GLN A 55 -17.30 -5.39 -2.81
N LEU A 56 -16.90 -4.12 -2.88
CA LEU A 56 -16.12 -3.55 -3.97
C LEU A 56 -14.81 -4.32 -4.23
N PHE A 57 -14.11 -4.72 -3.15
CA PHE A 57 -12.83 -5.42 -3.28
C PHE A 57 -13.02 -6.86 -3.79
N ILE A 58 -14.16 -7.47 -3.49
CA ILE A 58 -14.53 -8.82 -3.95
C ILE A 58 -14.89 -8.76 -5.44
N GLU A 59 -15.75 -7.81 -5.83
CA GLU A 59 -16.19 -7.63 -7.23
C GLU A 59 -15.03 -7.29 -8.17
N LYS A 60 -14.10 -6.47 -7.71
CA LYS A 60 -12.85 -6.14 -8.45
C LYS A 60 -11.81 -7.26 -8.41
N LYS A 61 -12.08 -8.39 -7.74
CA LYS A 61 -11.15 -9.52 -7.56
C LYS A 61 -9.81 -9.09 -6.95
N LEU A 62 -9.83 -8.09 -6.06
CA LEU A 62 -8.65 -7.60 -5.35
C LEU A 62 -8.37 -8.41 -4.09
N ILE A 63 -9.38 -9.11 -3.56
CA ILE A 63 -9.25 -10.02 -2.42
C ILE A 63 -9.88 -11.36 -2.71
N LYS A 64 -9.36 -12.42 -2.10
CA LYS A 64 -9.96 -13.76 -2.13
C LYS A 64 -9.71 -14.49 -0.82
N LYS A 65 -10.55 -15.49 -0.52
CA LYS A 65 -10.36 -16.38 0.64
C LYS A 65 -9.86 -17.74 0.15
N GLN A 66 -8.72 -18.19 0.66
CA GLN A 66 -8.10 -19.48 0.32
C GLN A 66 -7.55 -20.14 1.59
N GLY A 67 -7.92 -21.39 1.86
CA GLY A 67 -7.48 -22.11 3.06
C GLY A 67 -7.91 -21.46 4.38
N GLY A 68 -9.05 -20.75 4.40
CA GLY A 68 -9.52 -20.00 5.58
C GLY A 68 -8.88 -18.63 5.76
N GLN A 69 -7.83 -18.30 5.01
CA GLN A 69 -7.09 -17.04 5.08
C GLN A 69 -7.48 -16.08 3.95
N TRP A 70 -7.43 -14.78 4.24
CA TRP A 70 -7.60 -13.73 3.23
C TRP A 70 -6.29 -13.46 2.52
N ASN A 71 -6.38 -13.38 1.19
CA ASN A 71 -5.28 -13.07 0.30
C ASN A 71 -5.63 -11.83 -0.52
N TYR A 72 -4.64 -10.98 -0.76
CA TYR A 72 -4.79 -9.68 -1.41
C TYR A 72 -3.95 -9.66 -2.66
N LYS A 73 -4.52 -9.16 -3.76
CA LYS A 73 -3.87 -9.19 -5.07
C LYS A 73 -2.74 -8.16 -5.10
N HIS A 74 -1.52 -8.57 -5.37
CA HIS A 74 -0.37 -7.67 -5.36
C HIS A 74 0.17 -7.46 -6.78
N PRO A 75 0.48 -6.20 -7.20
CA PRO A 75 0.39 -4.96 -6.42
C PRO A 75 -0.99 -4.27 -6.47
N GLU A 76 -1.96 -4.80 -7.23
CA GLU A 76 -3.16 -4.04 -7.60
C GLU A 76 -4.05 -3.64 -6.42
N PHE A 77 -4.11 -4.45 -5.36
CA PHE A 77 -4.83 -4.10 -4.13
C PHE A 77 -4.22 -2.87 -3.48
N LEU A 78 -2.89 -2.83 -3.32
CA LEU A 78 -2.20 -1.72 -2.67
C LEU A 78 -2.33 -0.44 -3.48
N GLN A 79 -2.17 -0.54 -4.80
CA GLN A 79 -2.37 0.59 -5.70
C GLN A 79 -3.81 1.13 -5.58
N PHE A 80 -4.81 0.23 -5.58
CA PHE A 80 -6.21 0.63 -5.44
C PHE A 80 -6.49 1.29 -4.10
N VAL A 81 -5.91 0.80 -3.00
CA VAL A 81 -6.04 1.43 -1.68
C VAL A 81 -5.44 2.82 -1.69
N HIS A 82 -4.20 2.97 -2.17
CA HIS A 82 -3.51 4.26 -2.26
C HIS A 82 -4.26 5.29 -3.12
N ASP A 83 -4.88 4.87 -4.22
CA ASP A 83 -5.58 5.79 -5.14
C ASP A 83 -6.97 6.22 -4.64
N ASN A 84 -7.57 5.49 -3.68
CA ASN A 84 -8.96 5.71 -3.26
C ASN A 84 -9.14 6.03 -1.77
N PHE A 85 -8.08 5.95 -0.95
CA PHE A 85 -8.13 6.14 0.51
C PHE A 85 -6.88 6.84 1.02
#